data_AF-A0A5E7D206-F1
#
_entry.id   AF-A0A5E7D206-F1
#
_cell.length_a   1.000
_cell.length_b   1.000
_cell.length_c   1.000
_cell.angle_alpha   90.00
_cell.angle_beta   90.00
_cell.angle_gamma   90.00
#
_symmetry.space_group_name_H-M   'P 1'
#
loop_
_entity.id
_entity.type
_entity.pdbx_description
1 polymer ?
#
loop_
_entity_poly.entity_id
_entity_poly.type
_entity_poly.pdbx_seq_one_letter_code
_entity_poly.pdbx_strand_id
1 'polypeptide(L)'
;MTEKSTRFDVSDYLQTPLEMSAYLKACKENDSGDGSLIRLGFKDVMHTISIRTQHDPIFAQALRIEAATLFQNGEPELARRLLQLLTKALRHQTARGLFTYRP
;
A
#
# COMPACT_ATOMS: atom_id res chain seq x y z
N MET A 1 -21.65 25.13 14.74
CA MET A 1 -21.14 24.36 13.59
C MET A 1 -20.45 23.12 14.14
N THR A 2 -21.12 21.97 14.12
CA THR A 2 -20.56 20.69 14.57
C THR A 2 -19.84 20.05 13.40
N GLU A 3 -18.59 20.46 13.16
CA GLU A 3 -17.72 19.75 12.23
C GLU A 3 -17.39 18.39 12.85
N LYS A 4 -17.85 17.31 12.19
CA LYS A 4 -17.47 15.95 12.57
C LYS A 4 -16.01 15.78 12.18
N SER A 5 -15.10 15.82 13.14
CA SER A 5 -13.70 15.48 12.91
C SER A 5 -13.62 14.01 12.51
N THR A 6 -13.55 13.72 11.22
CA THR A 6 -13.22 12.37 10.73
C THR A 6 -11.78 12.06 11.10
N ARG A 7 -11.53 10.83 11.54
CA ARG A 7 -10.19 10.35 11.83
C ARG A 7 -9.39 10.38 10.53
N PHE A 8 -8.20 10.97 10.57
CA PHE A 8 -7.29 10.99 9.43
C PHE A 8 -6.94 9.56 8.99
N ASP A 9 -7.19 9.26 7.72
CA ASP A 9 -6.81 8.02 7.05
C ASP A 9 -5.94 8.35 5.84
N VAL A 10 -4.75 7.77 5.79
CA VAL A 10 -3.78 7.98 4.70
C VAL A 10 -4.33 7.43 3.37
N SER A 11 -5.21 6.43 3.43
CA SER A 11 -5.78 5.79 2.24
C SER A 11 -6.65 6.73 1.40
N ASP A 12 -7.17 7.81 2.00
CA ASP A 12 -7.92 8.86 1.30
C ASP A 12 -7.03 9.63 0.29
N TYR A 13 -5.72 9.66 0.54
CA TYR A 13 -4.74 10.44 -0.22
C TYR A 13 -3.82 9.58 -1.12
N LEU A 14 -3.74 8.27 -0.90
CA LEU A 14 -2.92 7.35 -1.70
C LEU A 14 -3.73 6.76 -2.87
N GLN A 15 -4.04 7.62 -3.84
CA GLN A 15 -4.92 7.31 -4.97
C GLN A 15 -4.23 6.66 -6.18
N THR A 16 -2.91 6.70 -6.27
CA THR A 16 -2.18 6.09 -7.37
C THR A 16 -1.05 5.19 -6.89
N PRO A 17 -0.65 4.17 -7.68
CA PRO A 17 0.54 3.40 -7.38
C PRO A 17 1.80 4.26 -7.21
N LEU A 18 1.92 5.33 -7.99
CA LEU A 18 3.02 6.29 -7.91
C LEU A 18 3.03 7.05 -6.58
N GLU A 19 1.87 7.49 -6.10
CA GLU A 19 1.77 8.13 -4.77
C GLU A 19 2.16 7.16 -3.66
N MET A 20 1.82 5.88 -3.78
CA MET A 20 2.25 4.86 -2.82
C MET A 20 3.77 4.67 -2.84
N SER A 21 4.39 4.58 -4.01
CA SER A 21 5.84 4.43 -4.12
C SER A 21 6.57 5.67 -3.59
N ALA A 22 6.09 6.87 -3.94
CA ALA A 22 6.61 8.14 -3.45
C ALA A 22 6.45 8.29 -1.92
N TYR A 23 5.30 7.88 -1.38
CA TYR A 23 5.06 7.89 0.07
C TYR A 23 6.02 6.96 0.82
N LEU A 24 6.22 5.73 0.35
CA LEU A 24 7.18 4.81 0.97
C LEU A 24 8.62 5.33 0.90
N LYS A 25 8.97 5.98 -0.21
CA LYS A 25 10.27 6.64 -0.36
C LYS A 25 10.44 7.76 0.66
N ALA A 26 9.44 8.63 0.80
CA ALA A 26 9.44 9.70 1.78
C ALA A 26 9.50 9.17 3.22
N CYS A 27 8.77 8.09 3.56
CA CYS A 27 8.86 7.45 4.87
C CYS A 27 10.27 6.94 5.17
N LYS A 28 10.97 6.40 4.16
CA LYS A 28 12.34 5.92 4.32
C LYS A 28 13.33 7.07 4.48
N GLU A 29 13.19 8.13 3.69
CA GLU A 29 14.11 9.29 3.71
C GLU A 29 13.98 10.10 5.02
N ASN A 30 12.79 10.13 5.61
CA ASN A 30 12.52 10.88 6.84
C ASN A 30 12.50 10.01 8.11
N ASP A 31 12.84 8.72 8.02
CA ASP A 31 12.90 7.85 9.18
C ASP A 31 14.07 8.26 10.09
N SER A 32 13.82 8.29 11.41
CA SER A 32 14.83 8.64 12.41
C SER A 32 15.95 7.59 12.54
N GLY A 33 15.82 6.43 11.88
CA GLY A 33 16.70 5.28 11.98
C GLY A 33 16.15 4.17 12.87
N ASP A 34 15.07 4.43 13.62
CA ASP A 34 14.38 3.44 14.45
C ASP A 34 13.38 2.54 13.67
N GLY A 35 13.20 2.86 12.38
CA GLY A 35 12.31 2.17 11.44
C GLY A 35 10.83 2.36 11.72
N SER A 36 10.45 3.25 12.64
CA SER A 36 9.05 3.46 13.03
C SER A 36 8.25 4.06 11.87
N LEU A 37 8.81 5.02 11.15
CA LEU A 37 8.15 5.67 10.02
C LEU A 37 8.07 4.73 8.82
N ILE A 38 9.10 3.93 8.58
CA ILE A 38 9.07 2.88 7.56
C ILE A 38 7.96 1.85 7.86
N ARG A 39 7.86 1.38 9.11
CA ARG A 39 6.80 0.43 9.51
C ARG A 39 5.41 1.02 9.38
N LEU A 40 5.23 2.30 9.74
CA LEU A 40 3.98 3.01 9.57
C LEU A 40 3.61 3.12 8.08
N GLY A 41 4.54 3.58 7.25
CA GLY A 41 4.34 3.70 5.81
C GLY A 41 3.91 2.38 5.15
N PHE A 42 4.55 1.27 5.53
CA PHE A 42 4.15 -0.06 5.05
C PHE A 42 2.76 -0.47 5.52
N LYS A 43 2.37 -0.13 6.75
CA LYS A 43 1.02 -0.41 7.26
C LYS A 43 -0.04 0.36 6.47
N ASP A 44 0.19 1.64 6.22
CA ASP A 44 -0.75 2.51 5.52
C ASP A 44 -0.92 2.10 4.05
N VAL A 45 0.19 1.83 3.36
CA VAL A 45 0.15 1.35 1.97
C VAL A 45 -0.50 -0.02 1.88
N MET A 46 -0.19 -0.95 2.79
CA MET A 46 -0.85 -2.27 2.82
C MET A 46 -2.36 -2.14 3.02
N HIS A 47 -2.77 -1.27 3.93
CA HIS A 47 -4.18 -0.99 4.19
C HIS A 47 -4.88 -0.45 2.94
N THR A 48 -4.27 0.55 2.29
CA THR A 48 -4.81 1.16 1.08
C THR A 48 -4.90 0.17 -0.07
N ILE A 49 -3.84 -0.62 -0.30
CA ILE A 49 -3.86 -1.69 -1.31
C ILE A 49 -5.00 -2.67 -1.03
N SER A 50 -5.14 -3.11 0.22
CA SER A 50 -6.17 -4.09 0.60
C SER A 50 -7.59 -3.57 0.38
N ILE A 51 -7.86 -2.29 0.64
CA ILE A 51 -9.16 -1.68 0.34
C ILE A 51 -9.37 -1.63 -1.17
N ARG A 52 -8.38 -1.16 -1.91
CA ARG A 52 -8.56 -0.85 -3.33
C ARG A 52 -8.60 -2.09 -4.20
N THR A 53 -7.81 -3.13 -3.92
CA THR A 53 -7.86 -4.39 -4.67
C THR A 53 -9.17 -5.16 -4.47
N GLN A 54 -9.96 -4.85 -3.43
CA GLN A 54 -11.31 -5.41 -3.29
C GLN A 54 -12.30 -4.80 -4.27
N HIS A 55 -12.12 -3.53 -4.64
CA HIS A 55 -13.05 -2.78 -5.49
C HIS A 55 -12.55 -2.60 -6.93
N ASP A 56 -11.23 -2.66 -7.15
CA ASP A 56 -10.60 -2.39 -8.44
C ASP A 56 -9.51 -3.45 -8.74
N PRO A 57 -9.79 -4.43 -9.60
CA PRO A 57 -8.79 -5.42 -10.02
C PRO A 57 -7.72 -4.82 -10.95
N ILE A 58 -8.01 -3.72 -11.66
CA ILE A 58 -7.06 -3.04 -12.55
C ILE A 58 -5.97 -2.36 -11.71
N PHE A 59 -6.32 -1.88 -10.52
CA PHE A 59 -5.38 -1.30 -9.57
C PHE A 59 -4.18 -2.22 -9.28
N ALA A 60 -4.42 -3.52 -9.07
CA ALA A 60 -3.35 -4.49 -8.83
C ALA A 60 -2.39 -4.61 -10.03
N GLN A 61 -2.91 -4.47 -11.26
CA GLN A 61 -2.09 -4.47 -12.46
C GLN A 61 -1.28 -3.17 -12.58
N ALA A 62 -1.89 -2.01 -12.33
CA ALA A 62 -1.20 -0.73 -12.32
C ALA A 62 -0.04 -0.71 -11.30
N LEU A 63 -0.24 -1.34 -10.15
CA LEU A 63 0.76 -1.45 -9.10
C LEU A 63 1.95 -2.36 -9.48
N ARG A 64 1.71 -3.39 -10.30
CA ARG A 64 2.78 -4.20 -10.90
C ARG A 64 3.57 -3.43 -11.95
N ILE A 65 2.88 -2.60 -12.75
CA ILE A 65 3.53 -1.74 -13.74
C ILE A 65 4.45 -0.74 -13.03
N GLU A 66 3.97 -0.12 -11.95
CA GLU A 66 4.80 0.79 -11.14
C GLU A 66 6.00 0.08 -10.48
N ALA A 67 5.85 -1.16 -10.04
CA ALA A 67 7.01 -1.93 -9.58
C ALA A 67 8.04 -2.15 -10.71
N ALA A 68 7.59 -2.39 -11.94
CA ALA A 68 8.47 -2.54 -13.10
C ALA A 68 9.18 -1.22 -13.47
N THR A 69 8.50 -0.07 -13.40
CA THR A 69 9.12 1.25 -13.62
C THR A 69 10.20 1.51 -12.57
N LEU A 70 9.94 1.20 -11.30
CA LEU A 70 10.93 1.32 -10.22
C LEU A 70 12.16 0.43 -10.45
N PHE A 71 11.99 -0.80 -10.97
CA PHE A 71 13.13 -1.63 -11.35
C PHE A 71 13.97 -0.99 -12.47
N GLN A 72 13.31 -0.44 -13.50
CA GLN A 72 13.99 0.25 -14.60
C GLN A 72 14.71 1.52 -14.14
N ASN A 73 14.15 2.22 -13.16
CA ASN A 73 14.71 3.44 -12.57
C ASN A 73 15.83 3.17 -11.54
N GLY A 74 16.22 1.92 -11.31
CA GLY A 74 17.29 1.59 -10.37
C GLY A 74 16.87 1.63 -8.90
N GLU A 75 15.57 1.53 -8.61
CA GLU A 75 15.01 1.41 -7.26
C GLU A 75 14.49 -0.02 -6.98
N PRO A 76 15.31 -1.10 -7.16
CA PRO A 76 14.84 -2.48 -7.10
C PRO A 76 14.36 -2.87 -5.71
N GLU A 77 14.92 -2.24 -4.68
CA GLU A 77 14.48 -2.47 -3.31
C GLU A 77 13.06 -1.93 -3.11
N LEU A 78 12.76 -0.70 -3.51
CA LEU A 78 11.41 -0.15 -3.37
C LEU A 78 10.39 -0.97 -4.17
N ALA A 79 10.75 -1.35 -5.40
CA ALA A 79 9.94 -2.25 -6.24
C ALA A 79 9.61 -3.58 -5.53
N ARG A 80 10.61 -4.23 -4.92
CA ARG A 80 10.43 -5.48 -4.16
C ARG A 80 9.48 -5.30 -2.98
N ARG A 81 9.63 -4.23 -2.19
CA ARG A 81 8.73 -3.97 -1.04
C ARG A 81 7.30 -3.76 -1.54
N LEU A 82 7.12 -2.97 -2.60
CA LEU A 82 5.79 -2.70 -3.17
C LEU A 82 5.10 -4.00 -3.65
N LEU A 83 5.83 -4.88 -4.34
CA LEU A 83 5.32 -6.20 -4.75
C LEU A 83 5.02 -7.14 -3.58
N GLN A 84 5.83 -7.10 -2.51
CA GLN A 84 5.57 -7.87 -1.29
C GLN A 84 4.28 -7.44 -0.61
N LEU A 85 4.03 -6.12 -0.52
CA LEU A 85 2.79 -5.57 0.03
C LEU A 85 1.57 -6.01 -0.79
N LEU A 86 1.65 -5.90 -2.12
CA LEU A 86 0.59 -6.36 -3.03
C LEU A 86 0.32 -7.85 -2.87
N THR A 87 1.37 -8.67 -2.86
CA THR A 87 1.25 -10.13 -2.71
C THR A 87 0.59 -10.49 -1.37
N LYS A 88 0.98 -9.79 -0.29
CA LYS A 88 0.40 -9.99 1.03
C LYS A 88 -1.08 -9.61 1.05
N ALA A 89 -1.46 -8.47 0.49
CA ALA A 89 -2.85 -8.02 0.40
C ALA A 89 -3.73 -9.03 -0.38
N LEU A 90 -3.26 -9.47 -1.55
CA LEU A 90 -3.98 -10.45 -2.37
C LEU A 90 -4.12 -11.80 -1.67
N ARG A 91 -3.08 -12.29 -0.98
CA ARG A 91 -3.18 -13.52 -0.17
C ARG A 91 -4.22 -13.39 0.94
N HIS A 92 -4.25 -12.25 1.64
CA HIS A 92 -5.27 -11.98 2.65
C HIS A 92 -6.68 -11.94 2.04
N GLN A 93 -6.85 -11.37 0.86
CA GLN A 93 -8.13 -11.35 0.14
C GLN A 93 -8.57 -12.77 -0.25
N THR A 94 -7.68 -13.58 -0.85
CA THR A 94 -7.98 -14.96 -1.21
C THR A 94 -8.29 -15.81 0.03
N ALA A 95 -7.53 -15.65 1.11
CA ALA A 95 -7.81 -16.32 2.37
C ALA A 95 -9.17 -15.91 2.94
N ARG A 96 -9.55 -14.62 2.88
CA ARG A 96 -10.90 -14.19 3.28
C ARG A 96 -11.97 -14.83 2.41
N GLY A 97 -11.78 -14.91 1.09
CA GLY A 97 -12.75 -15.56 0.19
C GLY A 97 -12.89 -17.08 0.41
N LEU A 98 -11.81 -17.77 0.80
CA LEU A 98 -11.81 -19.21 1.09
C LEU A 98 -12.29 -19.55 2.50
N PHE A 99 -12.00 -18.69 3.48
CA PHE A 99 -12.26 -18.90 4.90
C PHE A 99 -13.32 -17.94 5.48
N THR A 100 -14.15 -17.30 4.66
CA THR A 100 -15.33 -16.56 5.16
C THR A 100 -16.24 -17.52 5.91
N TYR A 101 -16.07 -17.44 7.22
CA TYR A 101 -16.83 -17.98 8.32
C TYR A 101 -18.35 -17.92 8.06
N ARG A 102 -19.00 -19.09 8.08
CA ARG A 102 -20.45 -19.19 8.28
C ARG A 102 -20.70 -18.85 9.77
N PRO A 103 -21.65 -17.96 10.09
CA PRO A 103 -21.85 -17.46 11.45
C PRO A 103 -22.14 -18.57 12.46
#